data_AF-A0A5B9FMT0-F1
#
_entry.id   AF-A0A5B9FMT0-F1
#
_cell.length_a   1.000
_cell.length_b   1.000
_cell.length_c   1.000
_cell.angle_alpha   90.00
_cell.angle_beta   90.00
_cell.angle_gamma   90.00
#
_symmetry.space_group_name_H-M   'P 1'
#
loop_
_entity.id
_entity.type
_entity.pdbx_description
1 polymer ?
#
loop_
_entity_poly.entity_id
_entity_poly.type
_entity_poly.pdbx_seq_one_letter_code
_entity_poly.pdbx_strand_id
1 'polypeptide(L)'
;MYTFTAADGSVIDTIDTNASALAYDNTASGLTAGTVQAALDEVVTALDDVNDAAATVNLIDNNDGSVTLVKADGTQVAVAKADITANGDGTYTFTNNDGSDVTIDTNGLTITELNGVYTFTAADGSVIDTIDTNASALAYDNTASGLTAGQYRQPLTRW
;
A
#
# COMPACT_ATOMS: atom_id res chain seq x y z
N MET A 1 -48.74 15.08 35.69
CA MET A 1 -49.71 14.54 36.66
C MET A 1 -50.98 15.38 36.64
N TYR A 2 -52.08 14.80 36.20
CA TYR A 2 -53.40 15.43 36.19
C TYR A 2 -54.26 14.80 37.26
N THR A 3 -54.73 15.60 38.22
CA THR A 3 -55.58 15.14 39.32
C THR A 3 -57.03 15.53 39.04
N PHE A 4 -57.92 14.55 39.03
CA PHE A 4 -59.36 14.77 38.98
C PHE A 4 -59.89 14.81 40.41
N THR A 5 -60.58 15.89 40.77
CA THR A 5 -61.07 16.12 42.13
C THR A 5 -62.59 16.17 42.14
N ALA A 6 -63.22 15.55 43.14
CA ALA A 6 -64.65 15.63 43.37
C ALA A 6 -65.05 17.03 43.87
N ALA A 7 -66.35 17.31 43.86
CA ALA A 7 -66.89 18.59 44.35
C ALA A 7 -66.58 18.85 45.83
N ASP A 8 -66.32 17.80 46.62
CA ASP A 8 -65.94 17.88 48.03
C ASP A 8 -64.40 18.04 48.25
N GLY A 9 -63.61 18.09 47.18
CA GLY A 9 -62.16 18.24 47.24
C GLY A 9 -61.37 16.92 47.37
N SER A 10 -62.02 15.76 47.39
CA SER A 10 -61.34 14.46 47.38
C SER A 10 -60.80 14.10 45.99
N VAL A 11 -59.66 13.40 45.92
CA VAL A 11 -59.08 12.94 44.64
C VAL A 11 -59.85 11.72 44.14
N ILE A 12 -60.37 11.82 42.92
CA ILE A 12 -61.05 10.74 42.20
C ILE A 12 -60.01 9.87 41.48
N ASP A 13 -59.13 10.50 40.73
CA ASP A 13 -58.12 9.81 39.94
C ASP A 13 -56.91 10.71 39.67
N THR A 14 -55.79 10.09 39.35
CA THR A 14 -54.58 10.79 38.95
C THR A 14 -54.00 10.12 37.71
N ILE A 15 -53.92 10.87 36.61
CA ILE A 15 -53.20 10.44 35.42
C ILE A 15 -51.76 10.93 35.53
N ASP A 16 -50.82 10.01 35.67
CA ASP A 16 -49.41 10.32 35.50
C ASP A 16 -49.00 10.09 34.04
N THR A 17 -48.43 11.14 33.45
CA THR A 17 -47.94 11.17 32.06
C THR A 17 -46.42 11.23 32.01
N ASN A 18 -45.74 11.11 33.15
CA ASN A 18 -44.29 11.03 33.21
C ASN A 18 -43.81 9.71 32.56
N ALA A 19 -42.69 9.75 31.85
CA ALA A 19 -42.15 8.59 31.13
C ALA A 19 -41.88 7.36 32.02
N SER A 20 -41.57 7.58 33.32
CA SER A 20 -41.37 6.51 34.29
C SER A 20 -42.66 5.79 34.70
N ALA A 21 -43.82 6.42 34.51
CA ALA A 21 -45.13 5.86 34.82
C ALA A 21 -45.84 5.28 33.60
N LEU A 22 -45.40 5.64 32.39
CA LEU A 22 -45.96 5.12 31.14
C LEU A 22 -45.32 3.77 30.80
N ALA A 23 -46.16 2.72 30.71
CA ALA A 23 -45.76 1.41 30.25
C ALA A 23 -45.24 1.46 28.80
N TYR A 24 -44.24 0.65 28.51
CA TYR A 24 -43.67 0.49 27.17
C TYR A 24 -43.89 -0.94 26.68
N ASP A 25 -44.42 -1.08 25.46
CA ASP A 25 -44.54 -2.38 24.80
C ASP A 25 -43.23 -2.69 24.05
N ASN A 26 -42.46 -3.60 24.62
CA ASN A 26 -41.19 -4.04 24.07
C ASN A 26 -41.29 -5.31 23.20
N THR A 27 -42.50 -5.78 22.87
CA THR A 27 -42.71 -7.03 22.12
C THR A 27 -42.00 -7.04 20.77
N ALA A 28 -41.86 -5.88 20.13
CA ALA A 28 -41.25 -5.75 18.80
C ALA A 28 -39.84 -5.14 18.81
N SER A 29 -39.45 -4.40 19.86
CA SER A 29 -38.20 -3.62 19.84
C SER A 29 -36.98 -4.43 20.27
N GLY A 30 -37.18 -5.54 20.99
CA GLY A 30 -36.08 -6.33 21.56
C GLY A 30 -35.42 -5.67 22.78
N LEU A 31 -35.92 -4.52 23.24
CA LEU A 31 -35.50 -3.88 24.48
C LEU A 31 -36.03 -4.68 25.68
N THR A 32 -35.32 -4.60 26.80
CA THR A 32 -35.75 -5.23 28.05
C THR A 32 -36.65 -4.33 28.89
N ALA A 33 -36.68 -3.04 28.58
CA ALA A 33 -37.45 -2.02 29.28
C ALA A 33 -38.96 -2.27 29.34
N GLY A 34 -39.55 -2.03 30.52
CA GLY A 34 -41.01 -2.08 30.75
C GLY A 34 -41.72 -0.72 30.82
N THR A 35 -40.97 0.39 30.84
CA THR A 35 -41.51 1.76 30.84
C THR A 35 -40.81 2.61 29.79
N VAL A 36 -41.44 3.72 29.39
CA VAL A 36 -40.88 4.62 28.37
C VAL A 36 -39.53 5.19 28.83
N GLN A 37 -39.38 5.54 30.11
CA GLN A 37 -38.11 6.01 30.64
C GLN A 37 -37.01 4.95 30.52
N ALA A 38 -37.29 3.71 30.95
CA ALA A 38 -36.31 2.63 30.88
C ALA A 38 -35.90 2.33 29.43
N ALA A 39 -36.84 2.44 28.48
CA ALA A 39 -36.55 2.22 27.06
C ALA A 39 -35.66 3.33 26.48
N LEU A 40 -35.89 4.58 26.88
CA LEU A 40 -35.01 5.70 26.50
C LEU A 40 -33.62 5.53 27.09
N ASP A 41 -33.51 5.14 28.36
CA ASP A 41 -32.22 4.93 29.03
C ASP A 41 -31.44 3.78 28.35
N GLU A 42 -32.11 2.67 28.04
CA GLU A 42 -31.51 1.53 27.31
C GLU A 42 -31.01 1.93 25.92
N VAL A 43 -31.78 2.73 25.17
CA VAL A 43 -31.38 3.26 23.86
C VAL A 43 -30.22 4.25 23.99
N VAL A 44 -30.22 5.11 25.02
CA VAL A 44 -29.11 6.05 25.27
C VAL A 44 -27.83 5.29 25.55
N THR A 45 -27.87 4.25 26.40
CA THR A 45 -26.71 3.38 26.64
C THR A 45 -26.23 2.71 25.36
N ALA A 46 -27.13 2.14 24.56
CA ALA A 46 -26.75 1.50 23.30
C ALA A 46 -26.11 2.50 22.31
N LEU A 47 -26.57 3.75 22.29
CA LEU A 47 -25.98 4.80 21.46
C LEU A 47 -24.59 5.22 21.97
N ASP A 48 -24.42 5.31 23.29
CA ASP A 48 -23.13 5.63 23.91
C ASP A 48 -22.09 4.56 23.58
N ASP A 49 -22.46 3.28 23.72
CA ASP A 49 -21.61 2.15 23.35
C ASP A 49 -21.17 2.20 21.87
N VAL A 50 -22.07 2.59 20.96
CA VAL A 50 -21.75 2.78 19.53
C VAL A 50 -20.80 3.95 19.32
N ASN A 51 -21.02 5.08 20.00
CA ASN A 51 -20.16 6.25 19.87
C ASN A 51 -18.76 5.99 20.41
N ASP A 52 -18.65 5.33 21.56
CA ASP A 52 -17.37 4.93 22.15
C ASP A 52 -16.62 3.94 21.25
N ALA A 53 -17.34 2.97 20.70
CA ALA A 53 -16.77 2.05 19.72
C ALA A 53 -16.27 2.78 18.47
N ALA A 54 -17.04 3.72 17.93
CA ALA A 54 -16.64 4.49 16.75
C ALA A 54 -15.45 5.42 17.03
N ALA A 55 -15.39 6.04 18.22
CA ALA A 55 -14.32 6.94 18.61
C ALA A 55 -12.97 6.23 18.81
N THR A 56 -13.00 4.93 19.11
CA THR A 56 -11.81 4.12 19.39
C THR A 56 -11.28 3.37 18.18
N VAL A 57 -12.06 3.28 17.09
CA VAL A 57 -11.56 2.77 15.80
C VAL A 57 -10.56 3.74 15.21
N ASN A 58 -9.31 3.29 15.06
CA ASN A 58 -8.22 4.12 14.55
C ASN A 58 -7.32 3.34 13.58
N LEU A 59 -6.67 4.07 12.68
CA LEU A 59 -5.60 3.57 11.83
C LEU A 59 -4.30 4.26 12.23
N ILE A 60 -3.35 3.47 12.71
CA ILE A 60 -2.02 3.95 13.10
C ILE A 60 -1.05 3.55 11.99
N ASP A 61 -0.37 4.53 11.40
CA ASP A 61 0.80 4.24 10.55
C ASP A 61 2.00 3.91 11.45
N ASN A 62 2.55 2.71 11.30
CA ASN A 62 3.67 2.24 12.10
C ASN A 62 5.04 2.69 11.55
N ASN A 63 5.08 3.37 10.40
CA ASN A 63 6.29 3.81 9.70
C ASN A 63 7.28 2.68 9.35
N ASP A 64 6.84 1.43 9.39
CA ASP A 64 7.66 0.22 9.16
C ASP A 64 7.18 -0.59 7.94
N GLY A 65 6.32 -0.01 7.10
CA GLY A 65 5.67 -0.73 6.00
C GLY A 65 4.33 -1.34 6.39
N SER A 66 3.79 -1.09 7.59
CA SER A 66 2.45 -1.54 7.99
C SER A 66 1.56 -0.42 8.54
N VAL A 67 0.26 -0.67 8.55
CA VAL A 67 -0.73 0.10 9.31
C VAL A 67 -1.41 -0.81 10.33
N THR A 68 -1.70 -0.30 11.52
CA THR A 68 -2.46 -1.02 12.55
C THR A 68 -3.89 -0.51 12.60
N LEU A 69 -4.86 -1.38 12.34
CA LEU A 69 -6.25 -1.14 12.71
C LEU A 69 -6.42 -1.44 14.20
N VAL A 70 -6.69 -0.41 14.98
CA VAL A 70 -7.18 -0.54 16.36
C VAL A 70 -8.70 -0.61 16.28
N LYS A 71 -9.28 -1.72 16.70
CA LYS A 71 -10.73 -1.89 16.77
C LYS A 71 -11.29 -1.25 18.04
N ALA A 72 -12.61 -1.09 18.05
CA ALA A 72 -13.38 -0.60 19.19
C ALA A 72 -13.12 -1.34 20.51
N ASP A 73 -12.93 -2.65 20.43
CA ASP A 73 -12.65 -3.53 21.58
C ASP A 73 -11.17 -3.51 22.03
N GLY A 74 -10.35 -2.64 21.44
CA GLY A 74 -8.91 -2.57 21.67
C GLY A 74 -8.09 -3.65 20.95
N THR A 75 -8.75 -4.58 20.23
CA THR A 75 -8.05 -5.57 19.42
C THR A 75 -7.30 -4.88 18.29
N GLN A 76 -6.03 -5.22 18.12
CA GLN A 76 -5.19 -4.65 17.06
C GLN A 76 -4.97 -5.65 15.93
N VAL A 77 -5.01 -5.17 14.70
CA VAL A 77 -4.71 -5.95 13.49
C VAL A 77 -3.72 -5.17 12.66
N ALA A 78 -2.51 -5.71 12.49
CA ALA A 78 -1.52 -5.18 11.57
C ALA A 78 -1.87 -5.62 10.14
N VAL A 79 -1.82 -4.66 9.21
CA VAL A 79 -1.98 -4.89 7.78
C VAL A 79 -0.74 -4.36 7.10
N ALA A 80 -0.06 -5.21 6.35
CA ALA A 80 1.07 -4.77 5.54
C ALA A 80 0.61 -3.75 4.49
N LYS A 81 1.40 -2.70 4.30
CA LYS A 81 1.32 -1.84 3.12
C LYS A 81 1.87 -2.62 1.93
N ALA A 82 1.72 -2.06 0.74
CA ALA A 82 2.44 -2.62 -0.40
C ALA A 82 3.94 -2.38 -0.22
N ASP A 83 4.75 -3.42 -0.43
CA ASP A 83 6.20 -3.40 -0.24
C ASP A 83 6.94 -3.71 -1.55
N ILE A 84 8.16 -3.18 -1.67
CA ILE A 84 9.12 -3.52 -2.74
C ILE A 84 10.33 -4.19 -2.10
N THR A 85 10.59 -5.43 -2.48
CA THR A 85 11.72 -6.23 -1.99
C THR A 85 12.76 -6.43 -3.08
N ALA A 86 14.04 -6.20 -2.78
CA ALA A 86 15.14 -6.48 -3.71
C ALA A 86 15.53 -7.97 -3.68
N ASN A 87 15.68 -8.59 -4.85
CA ASN A 87 15.99 -10.03 -4.97
C ASN A 87 17.51 -10.31 -5.07
N GLY A 88 18.33 -9.27 -5.22
CA GLY A 88 19.79 -9.37 -5.26
C GLY A 88 20.39 -9.65 -6.64
N ASP A 89 19.54 -9.81 -7.67
CA ASP A 89 19.92 -10.06 -9.06
C ASP A 89 19.53 -8.92 -10.01
N GLY A 90 19.19 -7.74 -9.48
CA GLY A 90 18.67 -6.61 -10.26
C GLY A 90 17.16 -6.68 -10.51
N THR A 91 16.47 -7.70 -10.02
CA THR A 91 15.00 -7.74 -9.98
C THR A 91 14.46 -7.33 -8.60
N TYR A 92 13.22 -6.82 -8.61
CA TYR A 92 12.48 -6.42 -7.43
C TYR A 92 11.08 -7.03 -7.44
N THR A 93 10.57 -7.40 -6.28
CA THR A 93 9.22 -7.93 -6.09
C THR A 93 8.35 -6.88 -5.44
N PHE A 94 7.30 -6.44 -6.13
CA PHE A 94 6.25 -5.60 -5.59
C PHE A 94 5.08 -6.47 -5.16
N THR A 95 4.82 -6.53 -3.85
CA THR A 95 3.68 -7.24 -3.27
C THR A 95 2.61 -6.22 -2.93
N ASN A 96 1.52 -6.19 -3.69
CA ASN A 96 0.39 -5.28 -3.47
C ASN A 96 -0.68 -5.86 -2.53
N ASN A 97 -0.43 -7.05 -1.98
CA ASN A 97 -1.32 -7.78 -1.10
C ASN A 97 -2.69 -8.14 -1.72
N ASP A 98 -2.79 -8.23 -3.07
CA ASP A 98 -3.97 -8.74 -3.79
C ASP A 98 -3.90 -10.25 -4.10
N GLY A 99 -2.79 -10.90 -3.70
CA GLY A 99 -2.51 -12.32 -3.94
C GLY A 99 -1.60 -12.59 -5.14
N SER A 100 -1.21 -11.57 -5.90
CA SER A 100 -0.25 -11.67 -7.00
C SER A 100 0.89 -10.69 -6.85
N ASP A 101 2.12 -11.18 -6.96
CA ASP A 101 3.30 -10.32 -7.00
C ASP A 101 3.58 -9.82 -8.42
N VAL A 102 4.14 -8.61 -8.50
CA VAL A 102 4.69 -8.05 -9.74
C VAL A 102 6.21 -8.03 -9.64
N THR A 103 6.88 -8.64 -10.62
CA THR A 103 8.34 -8.54 -10.76
C THR A 103 8.69 -7.33 -11.61
N ILE A 104 9.58 -6.49 -11.08
CA ILE A 104 10.18 -5.36 -11.78
C ILE A 104 11.63 -5.77 -12.08
N ASP A 105 11.96 -5.94 -13.37
CA ASP A 105 13.32 -6.25 -13.81
C ASP A 105 14.03 -4.96 -14.25
N THR A 106 15.18 -4.67 -13.64
CA THR A 106 16.02 -3.51 -13.99
C THR A 106 17.22 -3.90 -14.85
N ASN A 107 17.40 -5.18 -15.16
CA ASN A 107 18.45 -5.69 -16.05
C ASN A 107 18.07 -5.44 -17.52
N GLY A 108 18.00 -4.18 -17.92
CA GLY A 108 17.59 -3.78 -19.26
C GLY A 108 18.66 -3.98 -20.35
N LEU A 109 19.91 -4.26 -19.95
CA LEU A 109 21.06 -4.29 -20.86
C LEU A 109 22.04 -5.39 -20.42
N THR A 110 22.41 -6.25 -21.36
CA THR A 110 23.52 -7.20 -21.21
C THR A 110 24.65 -6.81 -22.15
N ILE A 111 25.90 -6.94 -21.71
CA ILE A 111 27.08 -6.73 -22.54
C ILE A 111 27.90 -8.03 -22.54
N THR A 112 28.15 -8.57 -23.73
CA THR A 112 29.03 -9.73 -23.91
C THR A 112 30.28 -9.33 -24.68
N GLU A 113 31.44 -9.83 -24.26
CA GLU A 113 32.71 -9.67 -24.96
C GLU A 113 33.14 -11.00 -25.58
N LEU A 114 33.54 -10.95 -26.84
CA LEU A 114 34.19 -12.07 -27.51
C LEU A 114 35.28 -11.54 -28.45
N ASN A 115 36.54 -11.82 -28.11
CA ASN A 115 37.71 -11.45 -28.91
C ASN A 115 37.76 -9.95 -29.26
N GLY A 116 37.55 -9.08 -28.27
CA GLY A 116 37.57 -7.62 -28.44
C GLY A 116 36.32 -7.03 -29.11
N VAL A 117 35.32 -7.85 -29.42
CA VAL A 117 34.01 -7.41 -29.92
C VAL A 117 33.01 -7.40 -28.77
N TYR A 118 32.49 -6.22 -28.44
CA TYR A 118 31.50 -6.02 -27.40
C TYR A 118 30.12 -5.93 -28.04
N THR A 119 29.19 -6.80 -27.65
CA THR A 119 27.80 -6.78 -28.11
C THR A 119 26.90 -6.29 -26.99
N PHE A 120 26.12 -5.25 -27.26
CA PHE A 120 25.14 -4.68 -26.34
C PHE A 120 23.77 -5.22 -26.70
N THR A 121 23.13 -5.92 -25.77
CA THR A 121 21.86 -6.62 -25.99
C THR A 121 20.80 -6.04 -25.06
N ALA A 122 19.66 -5.64 -25.63
CA ALA A 122 18.50 -5.20 -24.86
C ALA A 122 17.89 -6.35 -24.06
N ALA A 123 17.02 -6.02 -23.11
CA ALA A 123 16.31 -7.00 -22.28
C ALA A 123 15.49 -8.02 -23.09
N ASP A 124 14.98 -7.62 -24.27
CA ASP A 124 14.22 -8.50 -25.17
C ASP A 124 15.10 -9.43 -26.03
N GLY A 125 16.42 -9.37 -25.85
CA GLY A 125 17.40 -10.16 -26.59
C GLY A 125 17.84 -9.55 -27.92
N SER A 126 17.30 -8.40 -28.33
CA SER A 126 17.75 -7.72 -29.55
C SER A 126 19.14 -7.11 -29.36
N VAL A 127 19.99 -7.19 -30.40
CA VAL A 127 21.27 -6.48 -30.39
C VAL A 127 21.01 -5.01 -30.65
N ILE A 128 21.41 -4.17 -29.71
CA ILE A 128 21.37 -2.71 -29.83
C ILE A 128 22.54 -2.25 -30.68
N ASP A 129 23.74 -2.69 -30.33
CA ASP A 129 24.96 -2.27 -31.00
C ASP A 129 26.10 -3.29 -30.80
N THR A 130 27.13 -3.16 -31.63
CA THR A 130 28.36 -3.93 -31.52
C THR A 130 29.57 -3.02 -31.74
N ILE A 131 30.48 -3.03 -30.77
CA ILE A 131 31.73 -2.26 -30.83
C ILE A 131 32.89 -3.24 -31.00
N ASP A 132 33.55 -3.18 -32.15
CA ASP A 132 34.78 -3.95 -32.42
C ASP A 132 36.00 -3.09 -32.10
N THR A 133 36.79 -3.53 -31.11
CA THR A 133 38.01 -2.86 -30.66
C THR A 133 39.28 -3.44 -31.28
N ASN A 134 39.16 -4.43 -32.16
CA ASN A 134 40.32 -5.04 -32.82
C ASN A 134 41.03 -4.06 -33.73
N ALA A 135 42.37 -4.19 -33.83
CA ALA A 135 43.19 -3.31 -34.67
C ALA A 135 42.78 -3.31 -36.15
N SER A 136 42.15 -4.39 -36.65
CA SER A 136 41.61 -4.46 -38.00
C SER A 136 40.33 -3.66 -38.20
N ALA A 137 39.55 -3.45 -37.13
CA ALA A 137 38.33 -2.63 -37.14
C ALA A 137 38.63 -1.16 -36.88
N LEU A 138 39.76 -0.86 -36.22
CA LEU A 138 40.27 0.49 -36.03
C LEU A 138 40.96 0.96 -37.32
N ALA A 139 40.31 1.84 -38.08
CA ALA A 139 40.94 2.49 -39.23
C ALA A 139 42.15 3.32 -38.77
N TYR A 140 43.35 2.80 -39.00
CA TYR A 140 44.57 3.55 -38.75
C TYR A 140 44.70 4.69 -39.77
N ASP A 141 44.42 5.92 -39.35
CA ASP A 141 44.67 7.12 -40.14
C ASP A 141 46.17 7.48 -40.12
N ASN A 142 46.87 7.05 -41.16
CA ASN A 142 48.29 7.33 -41.38
C ASN A 142 48.52 8.62 -42.18
N THR A 143 47.48 9.41 -42.46
CA THR A 143 47.62 10.60 -43.32
C THR A 143 48.60 11.61 -42.70
N ALA A 144 48.70 11.66 -41.37
CA ALA A 144 49.64 12.52 -40.65
C ALA A 144 51.05 11.94 -40.46
N SER A 145 51.23 10.61 -40.44
CA SER A 145 52.53 10.00 -40.13
C SER A 145 53.44 9.82 -41.35
N GLY A 146 52.87 9.81 -42.57
CA GLY A 146 53.63 9.76 -43.82
C GLY A 146 54.29 8.40 -44.10
N LEU A 147 54.00 7.37 -43.30
CA LEU A 147 54.55 6.03 -43.45
C LEU A 147 53.83 5.28 -44.59
N THR A 148 54.41 5.28 -45.80
CA THR A 148 53.95 4.36 -46.85
C THR A 148 54.54 2.96 -46.62
N ALA A 149 53.70 1.93 -46.62
CA ALA A 149 54.12 0.54 -46.47
C ALA A 149 54.93 0.09 -47.71
N GLY A 150 56.20 0.48 -47.80
CA GLY A 150 57.02 0.15 -48.98
C GLY A 150 58.52 0.42 -48.87
N GLN A 151 59.01 1.14 -47.87
CA GLN A 151 60.41 1.59 -47.84
C GLN A 151 61.32 0.71 -46.98
N TYR A 152 61.41 -0.58 -47.30
CA TYR A 152 62.51 -1.42 -46.83
C TYR A 152 63.02 -2.31 -47.97
N ARG A 153 63.88 -1.74 -48.83
CA ARG A 153 65.06 -2.40 -49.41
C ARG A 153 65.77 -1.43 -50.36
N GLN A 154 66.80 -0.79 -49.86
CA GLN A 154 67.98 -0.45 -50.65
C GLN A 154 69.17 -0.93 -49.81
N PRO A 155 69.72 -2.14 -50.02
CA PRO A 155 70.96 -2.51 -49.36
C PRO A 155 72.08 -1.61 -49.88
N LEU A 156 72.71 -0.89 -48.96
CA LEU A 156 73.85 -0.02 -49.18
C LEU A 156 75.07 -0.89 -49.55
N THR A 157 75.44 -0.99 -50.83
CA THR A 157 76.77 -1.46 -51.20
C THR A 157 77.74 -0.30 -51.06
N ARG A 158 78.58 -0.34 -50.01
CA ARG A 158 79.69 0.58 -49.79
C ARG A 158 80.99 -0.10 -50.20
N TRP A 159 81.78 0.66 -50.97
CA TRP A 159 83.13 0.44 -51.51
C TRP A 159 83.21 -0.34 -52.82
#